data_AF-A0A955PRU2-F1
#
_entry.id   AF-A0A955PRU2-F1
#
_cell.length_a   1.000
_cell.length_b   1.000
_cell.length_c   1.000
_cell.angle_alpha   90.00
_cell.angle_beta   90.00
_cell.angle_gamma   90.00
#
_symmetry.space_group_name_H-M   'P 1'
#
loop_
_entity.id
_entity.type
_entity.pdbx_description
1 polymer ?
#
loop_
_entity_poly.entity_id
_entity_poly.type
_entity_poly.pdbx_seq_one_letter_code
_entity_poly.pdbx_strand_id
1 'polypeptide(L)'
;PVGASAAETEEFPQGVRLEIRSADGRVDIHHTRLVALSVSEGEDPTPFLPAGPFSATWTGHINVDLRDRFRFGFQGNGTFQFFIDGRIRLEADSRDPDSLVGRRARLGKGPNAFVATYQSPATGVAECRLMWESTEFPMETVPATVLTRFLEPSIVWGLMYREGRELFAEYRCLKCHQPEKDFEEVGRPMLELLEDAPPFETIASRTRPEWIPSWLESPQQFHPDSIMPRMLHGPDAAQNAVDIAAYLESLNAESQSEIVGETAEGKSLFDQYGCIGCHTLTAEERENDSFDRIP
;
A
#
# COMPACT_ATOMS: atom_id res chain seq x y z
N PRO A 1 -37.37 17.46 31.34
CA PRO A 1 -36.88 16.33 32.17
C PRO A 1 -36.05 15.35 31.32
N VAL A 2 -34.73 15.50 31.44
CA VAL A 2 -33.68 14.46 31.46
C VAL A 2 -33.85 13.26 30.50
N GLY A 3 -32.95 12.99 29.56
CA GLY A 3 -31.59 13.50 29.44
C GLY A 3 -30.71 12.66 28.52
N ALA A 4 -29.41 12.82 28.79
CA ALA A 4 -28.25 12.21 28.15
C ALA A 4 -27.94 12.72 26.74
N SER A 5 -27.17 13.81 26.72
CA SER A 5 -26.14 14.07 25.72
C SER A 5 -25.42 12.76 25.38
N ALA A 6 -25.54 12.33 24.13
CA ALA A 6 -24.49 11.55 23.51
C ALA A 6 -23.27 12.47 23.48
N ALA A 7 -22.32 12.24 24.39
CA ALA A 7 -20.97 12.70 24.14
C ALA A 7 -20.57 11.98 22.85
N GLU A 8 -20.51 12.70 21.74
CA GLU A 8 -19.85 12.24 20.53
C GLU A 8 -18.44 11.84 20.94
N THR A 9 -18.21 10.53 21.07
CA THR A 9 -16.87 9.99 21.22
C THR A 9 -16.13 10.41 19.97
N GLU A 10 -15.22 11.36 20.12
CA GLU A 10 -14.32 11.83 19.07
C GLU A 10 -13.61 10.61 18.48
N GLU A 11 -14.07 10.16 17.32
CA GLU A 11 -13.62 8.90 16.73
C GLU A 11 -12.33 9.18 15.96
N PHE A 12 -11.20 8.94 16.60
CA PHE A 12 -9.88 9.16 16.00
C PHE A 12 -9.62 8.15 14.88
N PRO A 13 -9.25 8.58 13.66
CA PRO A 13 -8.92 7.66 12.57
C PRO A 13 -7.74 6.73 12.91
N GLN A 14 -7.79 5.51 12.37
CA GLN A 14 -6.79 4.44 12.56
C GLN A 14 -5.42 4.75 11.93
N GLY A 15 -4.35 4.59 12.69
CA GLY A 15 -2.97 4.94 12.32
C GLY A 15 -2.46 6.16 13.06
N VAL A 16 -1.19 6.53 12.87
CA VAL A 16 -0.47 7.58 13.62
C VAL A 16 0.13 8.60 12.67
N ARG A 17 0.28 9.86 13.09
CA ARG A 17 1.02 10.86 12.33
C ARG A 17 2.49 10.49 12.36
N LEU A 18 3.17 10.53 11.22
CA LEU A 18 4.61 10.41 11.08
C LEU A 18 5.15 11.68 10.43
N GLU A 19 6.11 12.31 11.10
CA GLU A 19 6.96 13.35 10.52
C GLU A 19 8.39 12.82 10.41
N ILE A 20 8.95 12.83 9.20
CA ILE A 20 10.35 12.52 8.95
C ILE A 20 11.06 13.80 8.55
N ARG A 21 12.24 14.02 9.13
CA ARG A 21 13.10 15.17 8.85
C ARG A 21 14.49 14.69 8.42
N SER A 22 14.91 15.09 7.23
CA SER A 22 16.27 14.81 6.73
C SER A 22 17.31 15.73 7.38
N ALA A 23 18.59 15.34 7.29
CA ALA A 23 19.71 16.13 7.82
C ALA A 23 19.79 17.56 7.24
N ASP A 24 19.32 17.78 6.00
CA ASP A 24 19.27 19.11 5.36
C ASP A 24 18.03 19.93 5.75
N GLY A 25 17.19 19.41 6.65
CA GLY A 25 16.05 20.12 7.23
C GLY A 25 14.74 20.01 6.46
N ARG A 26 14.70 19.29 5.33
CA ARG A 26 13.43 18.98 4.64
C ARG A 26 12.57 18.07 5.51
N VAL A 27 11.26 18.16 5.29
CA VAL A 27 10.26 17.48 6.11
C VAL A 27 9.23 16.84 5.20
N ASP A 28 8.89 15.59 5.51
CA ASP A 28 7.71 14.91 4.99
C ASP A 28 6.80 14.51 6.15
N ILE A 29 5.50 14.74 5.99
CA ILE A 29 4.49 14.39 6.99
C ILE A 29 3.43 13.54 6.31
N HIS A 30 3.14 12.37 6.88
CA HIS A 30 2.06 11.50 6.44
C HIS A 30 1.52 10.69 7.63
N HIS A 31 0.68 9.70 7.38
CA HIS A 31 0.26 8.77 8.42
C HIS A 31 0.78 7.36 8.14
N THR A 32 1.08 6.62 9.20
CA THR A 32 1.47 5.21 9.12
C THR A 32 0.55 4.36 9.99
N ARG A 33 0.46 3.07 9.66
CA ARG A 33 -0.33 2.12 10.45
C ARG A 33 0.35 1.72 11.75
N LEU A 34 1.68 1.83 11.81
CA LEU A 34 2.53 1.39 12.91
C LEU A 34 3.55 2.48 13.26
N VAL A 35 4.04 2.44 14.49
CA VAL A 35 5.28 3.12 14.91
C VAL A 35 6.46 2.23 14.51
N ALA A 36 6.68 2.13 13.21
CA ALA A 36 7.75 1.31 12.64
C ALA A 36 8.21 1.85 11.29
N LEU A 37 9.49 1.66 10.97
CA LEU A 37 10.08 1.91 9.66
C LEU A 37 11.31 1.01 9.43
N SER A 38 11.68 0.84 8.17
CA SER A 38 12.91 0.18 7.73
C SER A 38 13.41 0.91 6.50
N VAL A 39 14.62 1.47 6.56
CA VAL A 39 15.26 2.19 5.45
C VAL A 39 16.67 1.64 5.27
N SER A 40 16.97 1.15 4.07
CA SER A 40 18.27 0.58 3.75
C SER A 40 19.35 1.68 3.70
N GLU A 41 20.61 1.30 3.83
CA GLU A 41 21.70 2.26 3.65
C GLU A 41 21.70 2.83 2.22
N GLY A 42 21.77 4.15 2.09
CA GLY A 42 21.72 4.85 0.80
C GLY A 42 20.33 4.88 0.15
N GLU A 43 19.28 4.50 0.87
CA GLU A 43 17.89 4.65 0.45
C GLU A 43 17.27 5.94 1.01
N ASP A 44 16.36 6.52 0.23
CA ASP A 44 15.58 7.68 0.64
C ASP A 44 14.56 7.24 1.71
N PRO A 45 14.48 7.91 2.88
CA PRO A 45 13.54 7.50 3.93
C PRO A 45 12.07 7.71 3.51
N THR A 46 11.83 8.62 2.56
CA THR A 46 10.57 8.75 1.82
C THR A 46 10.90 9.26 0.42
N PRO A 47 10.00 9.12 -0.57
CA PRO A 47 10.24 9.65 -1.91
C PRO A 47 10.41 11.18 -2.00
N PHE A 48 10.23 11.92 -0.90
CA PHE A 48 10.32 13.37 -0.84
C PHE A 48 11.55 13.86 -0.07
N LEU A 49 12.34 12.95 0.50
CA LEU A 49 13.49 13.26 1.35
C LEU A 49 14.72 12.53 0.83
N PRO A 50 15.87 13.20 0.70
CA PRO A 50 17.08 12.56 0.21
C PRO A 50 17.62 11.52 1.19
N ALA A 51 18.30 10.50 0.66
CA ALA A 51 19.05 9.53 1.44
C ALA A 51 20.05 10.18 2.40
N GLY A 52 20.22 9.56 3.56
CA GLY A 52 21.13 9.98 4.62
C GLY A 52 20.48 9.91 6.00
N PRO A 53 21.18 10.39 7.05
CA PRO A 53 20.64 10.40 8.41
C PRO A 53 19.36 11.25 8.51
N PHE A 54 18.39 10.75 9.27
CA PHE A 54 17.11 11.41 9.47
C PHE A 54 16.59 11.22 10.90
N SER A 55 15.62 12.04 11.28
CA SER A 55 14.81 11.81 12.47
C SER A 55 13.36 11.53 12.09
N ALA A 56 12.67 10.73 12.89
CA ALA A 56 11.27 10.42 12.73
C ALA A 56 10.52 10.69 14.04
N THR A 57 9.35 11.31 13.94
CA THR A 57 8.47 11.58 15.08
C THR A 57 7.08 11.05 14.79
N TRP A 58 6.62 10.12 15.63
CA TRP A 58 5.24 9.66 15.62
C TRP A 58 4.42 10.32 16.72
N THR A 59 3.22 10.74 16.37
CA THR A 59 2.26 11.33 17.31
C THR A 59 0.88 10.71 17.10
N GLY A 60 0.22 10.35 18.20
CA GLY A 60 -1.13 9.80 18.16
C GLY A 60 -1.60 9.33 19.53
N HIS A 61 -2.51 8.37 19.53
CA HIS A 61 -3.03 7.73 20.72
C HIS A 61 -2.85 6.22 20.67
N ILE A 62 -2.60 5.63 21.84
CA ILE A 62 -2.83 4.20 22.08
C ILE A 62 -4.18 4.06 22.78
N ASN A 63 -5.12 3.40 22.10
CA ASN A 63 -6.45 3.11 22.60
C ASN A 63 -6.45 1.74 23.28
N VAL A 64 -6.75 1.72 24.58
CA VAL A 64 -6.89 0.46 25.33
C VAL A 64 -8.30 0.32 25.88
N ASP A 65 -8.90 -0.85 25.71
CA ASP A 65 -10.27 -1.12 26.14
C ASP A 65 -10.42 -1.13 27.66
N LEU A 66 -9.38 -1.62 28.34
CA LEU A 66 -9.31 -1.75 29.78
C LEU A 66 -8.02 -1.12 30.30
N ARG A 67 -8.12 -0.54 31.49
CA ARG A 67 -7.00 0.05 32.19
C ARG A 67 -6.03 -1.04 32.63
N ASP A 68 -4.81 -1.02 32.11
CA ASP A 68 -3.79 -2.01 32.44
C ASP A 68 -2.38 -1.41 32.56
N ARG A 69 -1.38 -2.23 32.89
CA ARG A 69 0.03 -1.89 33.00
C ARG A 69 0.81 -2.53 31.86
N PHE A 70 1.35 -1.69 31.00
CA PHE A 70 2.15 -2.10 29.86
C PHE A 70 3.62 -1.79 30.09
N ARG A 71 4.52 -2.56 29.48
CA ARG A 71 5.92 -2.18 29.33
C ARG A 71 6.21 -2.00 27.85
N PHE A 72 7.00 -1.00 27.52
CA PHE A 72 7.33 -0.66 26.14
C PHE A 72 8.77 -1.04 25.83
N GLY A 73 9.03 -1.43 24.59
CA GLY A 73 10.35 -1.77 24.10
C GLY A 73 10.62 -1.18 22.73
N PHE A 74 11.89 -1.16 22.36
CA PHE A 74 12.39 -0.75 21.06
C PHE A 74 13.09 -1.93 20.39
N GLN A 75 12.73 -2.19 19.14
CA GLN A 75 13.44 -3.12 18.27
C GLN A 75 13.94 -2.36 17.05
N GLY A 76 15.25 -2.37 16.82
CA GLY A 76 15.88 -1.70 15.67
C GLY A 76 17.24 -1.11 15.99
N ASN A 77 17.70 -0.19 15.13
CA ASN A 77 19.01 0.45 15.20
C ASN A 77 18.83 1.97 15.35
N GLY A 78 19.68 2.64 16.14
CA GLY A 78 19.58 4.09 16.39
C GLY A 78 19.13 4.40 17.81
N THR A 79 18.61 5.60 18.03
CA THR A 79 18.06 6.00 19.33
C THR A 79 16.57 6.25 19.25
N PHE A 80 15.86 5.92 20.31
CA PHE A 80 14.40 5.98 20.37
C PHE A 80 13.93 6.46 21.73
N GLN A 81 13.02 7.44 21.75
CA GLN A 81 12.36 7.87 22.98
C GLN A 81 10.85 7.77 22.82
N PHE A 82 10.18 7.33 23.88
CA PHE A 82 8.74 7.15 23.89
C PHE A 82 8.12 7.81 25.11
N PHE A 83 7.13 8.66 24.86
CA PHE A 83 6.43 9.44 25.86
C PHE A 83 4.95 9.08 25.83
N ILE A 84 4.34 8.98 27.00
CA ILE A 84 2.89 8.89 27.15
C ILE A 84 2.45 9.95 28.14
N ASP A 85 1.49 10.78 27.74
CA ASP A 85 1.01 11.95 28.50
C ASP A 85 2.18 12.85 28.98
N GLY A 86 3.15 13.07 28.09
CA GLY A 86 4.35 13.88 28.36
C GLY A 86 5.38 13.24 29.31
N ARG A 87 5.16 12.01 29.76
CA ARG A 87 6.11 11.28 30.63
C ARG A 87 6.90 10.25 29.84
N ILE A 88 8.21 10.26 30.01
CA ILE A 88 9.13 9.27 29.44
C ILE A 88 8.75 7.87 29.92
N ARG A 89 8.55 6.96 28.96
CA ARG A 89 8.28 5.53 29.17
C ARG A 89 9.42 4.64 28.70
N LEU A 90 10.16 5.09 27.69
CA LEU A 90 11.34 4.43 27.15
C LEU A 90 12.33 5.48 26.64
N GLU A 91 13.60 5.27 26.96
CA GLU A 91 14.75 5.90 26.30
C GLU A 91 15.69 4.77 25.93
N ALA A 92 15.77 4.46 24.65
CA ALA A 92 16.53 3.35 24.11
C ALA A 92 17.65 3.85 23.19
N ASP A 93 18.80 3.21 23.29
CA ASP A 93 19.92 3.32 22.37
C ASP A 93 20.26 1.89 21.93
N SER A 94 20.26 1.63 20.62
CA SER A 94 20.56 0.30 20.09
C SER A 94 21.96 -0.21 20.47
N ARG A 95 22.85 0.67 20.93
CA ARG A 95 24.19 0.33 21.44
C ARG A 95 24.20 -0.12 22.90
N ASP A 96 23.10 0.09 23.62
CA ASP A 96 22.91 -0.30 25.02
C ASP A 96 21.72 -1.28 25.13
N PRO A 97 21.98 -2.61 25.12
CA PRO A 97 20.92 -3.62 25.22
C PRO A 97 20.01 -3.50 26.45
N ASP A 98 20.53 -2.96 27.56
CA ASP A 98 19.76 -2.80 28.80
C ASP A 98 18.77 -1.62 28.72
N SER A 99 18.94 -0.72 27.74
CA SER A 99 18.06 0.42 27.49
C SER A 99 16.84 0.09 26.60
N LEU A 100 16.84 -1.06 25.93
CA LEU A 100 15.84 -1.40 24.90
C LEU A 100 14.44 -1.62 25.44
N VAL A 101 14.30 -1.79 26.75
CA VAL A 101 13.03 -2.08 27.41
C VAL A 101 12.83 -1.14 28.60
N GLY A 102 11.66 -0.49 28.63
CA GLY A 102 11.34 0.52 29.62
C GLY A 102 10.76 -0.04 30.92
N ARG A 103 10.26 0.86 31.76
CA ARG A 103 9.53 0.49 32.99
C ARG A 103 8.04 0.31 32.71
N ARG A 104 7.38 -0.50 33.53
CA ARG A 104 5.92 -0.66 33.45
C ARG A 104 5.20 0.67 33.69
N ALA A 105 4.32 1.04 32.78
CA ALA A 105 3.51 2.23 32.77
C ALA A 105 2.03 1.86 32.77
N ARG A 106 1.22 2.64 33.47
CA ARG A 106 -0.23 2.43 33.50
C ARG A 106 -0.88 3.26 32.41
N LEU A 107 -1.68 2.62 31.55
CA LEU A 107 -2.55 3.30 30.58
C LEU A 107 -3.97 3.37 31.12
N GLY A 108 -4.66 4.48 30.88
CA GLY A 108 -6.08 4.64 31.14
C GLY A 108 -6.92 3.96 30.07
N LYS A 109 -8.17 3.61 30.38
CA LYS A 109 -9.14 3.17 29.36
C LYS A 109 -9.35 4.29 28.35
N GLY A 110 -9.41 3.94 27.06
CA GLY A 110 -9.58 4.87 25.96
C GLY A 110 -8.25 5.41 25.42
N PRO A 111 -8.26 6.61 24.81
CA PRO A 111 -7.08 7.18 24.19
C PRO A 111 -6.03 7.66 25.20
N ASN A 112 -4.79 7.22 25.01
CA ASN A 112 -3.62 7.68 25.75
C ASN A 112 -2.68 8.36 24.76
N ALA A 113 -2.46 9.67 24.91
CA ALA A 113 -1.66 10.44 23.97
C ALA A 113 -0.19 10.05 24.09
N PHE A 114 0.46 9.85 22.95
CA PHE A 114 1.87 9.49 22.91
C PHE A 114 2.65 10.31 21.89
N VAL A 115 3.96 10.40 22.14
CA VAL A 115 4.96 10.86 21.18
C VAL A 115 6.10 9.87 21.17
N ALA A 116 6.52 9.43 19.99
CA ALA A 116 7.71 8.61 19.79
C ALA A 116 8.70 9.37 18.92
N THR A 117 9.93 9.54 19.36
CA THR A 117 11.00 10.16 18.56
C THR A 117 12.08 9.13 18.27
N TYR A 118 12.61 9.17 17.05
CA TYR A 118 13.64 8.26 16.57
C TYR A 118 14.71 9.04 15.85
N GLN A 119 15.97 8.66 16.07
CA GLN A 119 17.11 9.13 15.30
C GLN A 119 17.75 7.93 14.60
N SER A 120 17.85 8.00 13.28
CA SER A 120 18.52 6.95 12.50
C SER A 120 20.01 6.86 12.87
N PRO A 121 20.64 5.68 12.72
CA PRO A 121 22.09 5.60 12.75
C PRO A 121 22.70 6.46 11.61
N ALA A 122 23.97 6.82 11.76
CA ALA A 122 24.68 7.61 10.75
C ALA A 122 25.01 6.79 9.49
N THR A 123 25.14 5.46 9.63
CA THR A 123 25.48 4.48 8.59
C THR A 123 24.72 3.19 8.84
N GLY A 124 24.57 2.36 7.80
CA GLY A 124 23.83 1.10 7.88
C GLY A 124 22.30 1.26 7.84
N VAL A 125 21.59 0.17 8.15
CA VAL A 125 20.12 0.09 8.05
C VAL A 125 19.46 0.83 9.22
N ALA A 126 18.52 1.71 8.91
CA ALA A 126 17.66 2.36 9.89
C ALA A 126 16.39 1.54 10.08
N GLU A 127 16.34 0.74 11.16
CA GLU A 127 15.15 0.01 11.58
C GLU A 127 14.61 0.58 12.88
N CYS A 128 13.30 0.72 12.96
CA CYS A 128 12.63 1.14 14.19
C CYS A 128 11.30 0.41 14.31
N ARG A 129 10.98 -0.09 15.50
CA ARG A 129 9.70 -0.69 15.82
C ARG A 129 9.38 -0.53 17.31
N LEU A 130 8.22 0.03 17.60
CA LEU A 130 7.67 0.10 18.96
C LEU A 130 7.06 -1.24 19.35
N MET A 131 7.51 -1.74 20.50
CA MET A 131 7.04 -2.98 21.10
C MET A 131 6.30 -2.69 22.40
N TRP A 132 5.35 -3.56 22.76
CA TRP A 132 4.68 -3.53 24.06
C TRP A 132 4.41 -4.93 24.63
N GLU A 133 4.30 -5.04 25.95
CA GLU A 133 3.89 -6.25 26.66
C GLU A 133 2.89 -5.88 27.76
N SER A 134 2.04 -6.83 28.12
CA SER A 134 1.12 -6.77 29.26
C SER A 134 1.37 -8.00 30.17
N THR A 135 0.55 -8.18 31.19
CA THR A 135 0.41 -9.48 31.86
C THR A 135 -0.26 -10.54 30.99
N GLU A 136 -1.08 -10.11 30.02
CA GLU A 136 -1.89 -11.02 29.19
C GLU A 136 -1.15 -11.53 27.95
N PHE A 137 -0.12 -10.83 27.49
CA PHE A 137 0.62 -11.15 26.27
C PHE A 137 2.11 -10.76 26.39
N PRO A 138 3.01 -11.51 25.71
CA PRO A 138 4.45 -11.25 25.73
C PRO A 138 4.82 -10.00 24.93
N MET A 139 6.11 -9.64 24.91
CA MET A 139 6.62 -8.54 24.09
C MET A 139 6.31 -8.77 22.60
N GLU A 140 5.44 -7.92 22.05
CA GLU A 140 5.01 -7.94 20.65
C GLU A 140 4.98 -6.54 20.06
N THR A 141 4.76 -6.43 18.76
CA THR A 141 4.59 -5.12 18.09
C THR A 141 3.27 -4.50 18.50
N VAL A 142 3.25 -3.20 18.79
CA VAL A 142 1.99 -2.49 19.06
C VAL A 142 1.07 -2.63 17.85
N PRO A 143 -0.11 -3.27 17.97
CA PRO A 143 -0.98 -3.51 16.84
C PRO A 143 -1.49 -2.22 16.21
N ALA A 144 -1.68 -2.21 14.89
CA ALA A 144 -2.25 -1.05 14.20
C ALA A 144 -3.65 -0.70 14.74
N THR A 145 -4.43 -1.70 15.17
CA THR A 145 -5.81 -1.56 15.64
C THR A 145 -5.97 -0.70 16.88
N VAL A 146 -4.93 -0.59 17.71
CA VAL A 146 -4.93 0.24 18.93
C VAL A 146 -4.35 1.64 18.68
N LEU A 147 -3.81 1.89 17.49
CA LEU A 147 -3.16 3.16 17.15
C LEU A 147 -4.13 4.06 16.39
N THR A 148 -4.31 5.29 16.90
CA THR A 148 -5.14 6.30 16.23
C THR A 148 -4.47 7.67 16.23
N ARG A 149 -4.93 8.56 15.35
CA ARG A 149 -4.33 9.89 15.13
C ARG A 149 -5.35 11.00 15.26
N PHE A 150 -4.85 12.20 15.49
CA PHE A 150 -5.60 13.43 15.23
C PHE A 150 -5.80 13.64 13.73
N LEU A 151 -6.91 14.27 13.37
CA LEU A 151 -7.08 14.85 12.04
C LEU A 151 -6.34 16.19 11.99
N GLU A 152 -5.30 16.27 11.15
CA GLU A 152 -4.48 17.48 11.02
C GLU A 152 -4.27 17.84 9.53
N PRO A 153 -4.37 19.13 9.14
CA PRO A 153 -4.18 19.55 7.76
C PRO A 153 -2.82 19.16 7.15
N SER A 154 -1.77 19.07 7.96
CA SER A 154 -0.41 18.73 7.48
C SER A 154 -0.33 17.33 6.87
N ILE A 155 -1.10 16.36 7.41
CA ILE A 155 -1.19 15.00 6.86
C ILE A 155 -1.91 15.02 5.51
N VAL A 156 -2.96 15.85 5.36
CA VAL A 156 -3.76 15.92 4.13
C VAL A 156 -2.88 16.31 2.95
N TRP A 157 -2.02 17.34 3.10
CA TRP A 157 -1.11 17.75 2.04
C TRP A 157 -0.11 16.66 1.65
N GLY A 158 0.50 15.99 2.64
CA GLY A 158 1.44 14.90 2.38
C GLY A 158 0.81 13.69 1.69
N LEU A 159 -0.49 13.45 1.93
CA LEU A 159 -1.28 12.45 1.21
C LEU A 159 -1.62 12.90 -0.20
N MET A 160 -1.99 14.16 -0.41
CA MET A 160 -2.27 14.70 -1.76
C MET A 160 -1.07 14.62 -2.69
N TYR A 161 0.16 14.83 -2.19
CA TYR A 161 1.36 14.64 -3.01
C TYR A 161 1.61 13.18 -3.41
N ARG A 162 1.30 12.24 -2.52
CA ARG A 162 1.41 10.80 -2.80
C ARG A 162 0.35 10.34 -3.79
N GLU A 163 -0.88 10.80 -3.59
CA GLU A 163 -1.99 10.59 -4.52
C GLU A 163 -1.65 11.13 -5.91
N GLY A 164 -1.17 12.37 -5.98
CA GLY A 164 -0.77 12.96 -7.26
C GLY A 164 0.35 12.17 -7.95
N ARG A 165 1.29 11.60 -7.20
CA ARG A 165 2.34 10.71 -7.71
C ARG A 165 1.75 9.41 -8.26
N GLU A 166 0.83 8.79 -7.54
CA GLU A 166 0.14 7.56 -7.95
C GLU A 166 -0.68 7.79 -9.23
N LEU A 167 -1.54 8.81 -9.25
CA LEU A 167 -2.31 9.19 -10.42
C LEU A 167 -1.41 9.52 -11.63
N PHE A 168 -0.26 10.16 -11.40
CA PHE A 168 0.69 10.46 -12.47
C PHE A 168 1.28 9.19 -13.11
N ALA A 169 1.50 8.14 -12.32
CA ALA A 169 1.93 6.83 -12.81
C ALA A 169 0.78 6.06 -13.47
N GLU A 170 -0.39 6.02 -12.82
CA GLU A 170 -1.60 5.33 -13.28
C GLU A 170 -2.07 5.85 -14.65
N TYR A 171 -2.13 7.17 -14.83
CA TYR A 171 -2.50 7.81 -16.10
C TYR A 171 -1.37 7.84 -17.12
N ARG A 172 -0.23 7.18 -16.85
CA ARG A 172 0.88 7.02 -17.80
C ARG A 172 1.38 8.34 -18.40
N CYS A 173 1.36 9.42 -17.63
CA CYS A 173 1.64 10.78 -18.11
C CYS A 173 3.00 10.88 -18.84
N LEU A 174 4.02 10.15 -18.38
CA LEU A 174 5.37 10.14 -18.95
C LEU A 174 5.49 9.48 -20.33
N LYS A 175 4.50 8.71 -20.76
CA LYS A 175 4.52 8.12 -22.10
C LYS A 175 4.41 9.19 -23.18
N CYS A 176 3.88 10.38 -22.84
CA CYS A 176 3.81 11.53 -23.74
C CYS A 176 4.55 12.78 -23.21
N HIS A 177 4.57 13.01 -21.91
CA HIS A 177 5.24 14.15 -21.29
C HIS A 177 6.60 13.76 -20.71
N GLN A 178 7.60 13.67 -21.59
CA GLN A 178 8.96 13.37 -21.17
C GLN A 178 9.61 14.61 -20.52
N PRO A 179 10.24 14.46 -19.33
CA PRO A 179 11.01 15.54 -18.72
C PRO A 179 12.23 15.90 -19.56
N GLU A 180 12.78 17.10 -19.36
CA GLU A 180 14.02 17.55 -20.00
C GLU A 180 15.26 16.73 -19.59
N LYS A 181 15.20 16.08 -18.42
CA LYS A 181 16.25 15.21 -17.89
C LYS A 181 15.74 13.78 -17.77
N ASP A 182 16.57 12.82 -18.17
CA ASP A 182 16.23 11.41 -18.06
C ASP A 182 16.02 10.99 -16.60
N PHE A 183 15.01 10.16 -16.33
CA PHE A 183 14.67 9.70 -14.97
C PHE A 183 15.80 8.95 -14.28
N GLU A 184 16.67 8.30 -15.06
CA GLU A 184 17.87 7.63 -14.56
C GLU A 184 18.83 8.62 -13.87
N GLU A 185 18.87 9.88 -14.33
CA GLU A 185 19.69 10.94 -13.70
C GLU A 185 19.05 11.52 -12.43
N VAL A 186 17.72 11.40 -12.29
CA VAL A 186 16.96 11.99 -11.16
C VAL A 186 16.95 11.06 -9.94
N GLY A 187 17.31 9.78 -10.13
CA GLY A 187 17.38 8.78 -9.06
C GLY A 187 16.03 8.12 -8.76
N ARG A 188 16.09 6.82 -8.43
CA ARG A 188 14.99 5.91 -8.02
C ARG A 188 13.58 6.36 -8.44
N PRO A 189 13.21 6.22 -9.73
CA PRO A 189 11.85 6.49 -10.15
C PRO A 189 10.87 5.57 -9.38
N MET A 190 9.64 6.05 -9.19
CA MET A 190 8.52 5.16 -8.88
C MET A 190 8.52 4.01 -9.87
N LEU A 191 8.57 2.77 -9.38
CA LEU A 191 8.70 1.59 -10.24
C LEU A 191 7.50 1.49 -11.20
N GLU A 192 6.34 1.96 -10.75
CA GLU A 192 5.10 2.06 -11.50
C GLU A 192 5.25 2.90 -12.79
N LEU A 193 6.17 3.88 -12.82
CA LEU A 193 6.45 4.68 -14.01
C LEU A 193 7.19 3.91 -15.09
N LEU A 194 7.95 2.88 -14.69
CA LEU A 194 8.71 2.02 -15.59
C LEU A 194 7.88 0.86 -16.14
N GLU A 195 6.71 0.60 -15.55
CA GLU A 195 5.82 -0.44 -16.06
C GLU A 195 5.33 -0.10 -17.47
N ASP A 196 5.17 -1.16 -18.27
CA ASP A 196 4.61 -1.09 -19.61
C ASP A 196 3.49 -2.11 -19.77
N ALA A 197 2.59 -1.82 -20.71
CA ALA A 197 1.55 -2.77 -21.09
C ALA A 197 2.20 -4.03 -21.69
N PRO A 198 1.61 -5.22 -21.49
CA PRO A 198 2.06 -6.42 -22.18
C PRO A 198 2.11 -6.16 -23.68
N PRO A 199 3.16 -6.63 -24.37
CA PRO A 199 3.39 -6.21 -25.73
C PRO A 199 2.40 -6.93 -26.66
N PHE A 200 2.08 -6.31 -27.80
CA PHE A 200 0.97 -6.72 -28.67
C PHE A 200 1.33 -7.76 -29.72
N GLU A 201 2.58 -8.21 -29.80
CA GLU A 201 3.06 -9.17 -30.81
C GLU A 201 2.31 -10.52 -30.75
N THR A 202 1.76 -10.85 -29.58
CA THR A 202 0.98 -12.07 -29.33
C THR A 202 -0.46 -11.75 -28.89
N ILE A 203 -1.01 -10.59 -29.23
CA ILE A 203 -2.40 -10.26 -28.84
C ILE A 203 -3.41 -11.15 -29.57
N ALA A 204 -3.11 -11.53 -30.81
CA ALA A 204 -3.96 -12.37 -31.65
C ALA A 204 -4.20 -13.77 -31.06
N SER A 205 -3.23 -14.32 -30.31
CA SER A 205 -3.38 -15.62 -29.65
C SER A 205 -4.17 -15.56 -28.33
N ARG A 206 -4.40 -14.36 -27.80
CA ARG A 206 -5.03 -14.13 -26.48
C ARG A 206 -6.41 -13.49 -26.57
N THR A 207 -6.81 -13.03 -27.75
CA THR A 207 -8.07 -12.32 -27.97
C THR A 207 -8.81 -12.89 -29.17
N ARG A 208 -10.12 -12.66 -29.22
CA ARG A 208 -10.91 -13.02 -30.40
C ARG A 208 -10.90 -11.87 -31.41
N PRO A 209 -10.83 -12.14 -32.73
CA PRO A 209 -10.92 -11.14 -33.79
C PRO A 209 -12.02 -10.08 -33.60
N GLU A 210 -13.22 -10.54 -33.27
CA GLU A 210 -14.40 -9.68 -33.09
C GLU A 210 -14.38 -8.86 -31.78
N TRP A 211 -13.55 -9.25 -30.83
CA TRP A 211 -13.47 -8.60 -29.53
C TRP A 211 -12.72 -7.27 -29.61
N ILE A 212 -11.59 -7.23 -30.33
CA ILE A 212 -10.76 -6.02 -30.48
C ILE A 212 -11.56 -4.80 -30.98
N PRO A 213 -12.29 -4.87 -32.11
CA PRO A 213 -13.03 -3.69 -32.60
C PRO A 213 -14.13 -3.27 -31.62
N SER A 214 -14.81 -4.24 -30.99
CA SER A 214 -15.84 -3.96 -29.99
C SER A 214 -15.26 -3.25 -28.76
N TRP A 215 -14.10 -3.70 -28.28
CA TRP A 215 -13.37 -3.06 -27.18
C TRP A 215 -12.94 -1.64 -27.55
N LEU A 216 -12.36 -1.42 -28.74
CA LEU A 216 -11.93 -0.09 -29.20
C LEU A 216 -13.08 0.91 -29.35
N GLU A 217 -14.29 0.43 -29.66
CA GLU A 217 -15.48 1.28 -29.76
C GLU A 217 -15.99 1.75 -28.40
N SER A 218 -16.00 0.87 -27.39
CA SER A 218 -16.47 1.21 -26.05
C SER A 218 -15.91 0.29 -24.95
N PRO A 219 -14.70 0.58 -24.43
CA PRO A 219 -14.10 -0.21 -23.36
C PRO A 219 -15.00 -0.30 -22.11
N GLN A 220 -15.70 0.79 -21.79
CA GLN A 220 -16.58 0.88 -20.61
C GLN A 220 -17.82 -0.03 -20.69
N GLN A 221 -18.22 -0.49 -21.88
CA GLN A 221 -19.31 -1.48 -22.00
C GLN A 221 -18.90 -2.86 -21.49
N PHE A 222 -17.62 -3.21 -21.61
CA PHE A 222 -17.07 -4.47 -21.13
C PHE A 222 -16.67 -4.38 -19.65
N HIS A 223 -16.09 -3.23 -19.26
CA HIS A 223 -15.66 -2.99 -17.90
C HIS A 223 -15.97 -1.53 -17.50
N PRO A 224 -17.00 -1.28 -16.65
CA PRO A 224 -17.43 0.08 -16.30
C PRO A 224 -16.30 0.98 -15.80
N ASP A 225 -15.33 0.41 -15.07
CA ASP A 225 -14.20 1.15 -14.51
C ASP A 225 -12.97 1.15 -15.45
N SER A 226 -13.13 0.85 -16.74
CA SER A 226 -12.03 0.88 -17.71
C SER A 226 -11.50 2.31 -17.88
N ILE A 227 -10.21 2.50 -17.58
CA ILE A 227 -9.50 3.77 -17.76
C ILE A 227 -9.18 4.10 -19.23
N MET A 228 -9.26 3.11 -20.13
CA MET A 228 -9.01 3.33 -21.55
C MET A 228 -10.18 4.13 -22.15
N PRO A 229 -9.96 5.37 -22.65
CA PRO A 229 -11.03 6.13 -23.27
C PRO A 229 -11.37 5.54 -24.64
N ARG A 230 -12.54 5.92 -25.18
CA ARG A 230 -12.86 5.66 -26.58
C ARG A 230 -11.89 6.46 -27.46
N MET A 231 -10.90 5.77 -28.04
CA MET A 231 -9.82 6.41 -28.81
C MET A 231 -10.24 6.83 -30.22
N LEU A 232 -11.21 6.14 -30.82
CA LEU A 232 -11.60 6.32 -32.22
C LEU A 232 -12.86 7.18 -32.34
N HIS A 233 -12.77 8.25 -33.14
CA HIS A 233 -13.83 9.24 -33.37
C HIS A 233 -14.01 9.55 -34.86
N GLY A 234 -15.19 10.07 -35.22
CA GLY A 234 -15.51 10.47 -36.59
C GLY A 234 -16.19 9.35 -37.42
N PRO A 235 -16.49 9.64 -38.70
CA PRO A 235 -17.24 8.73 -39.56
C PRO A 235 -16.49 7.42 -39.84
N ASP A 236 -15.16 7.45 -39.84
CA ASP A 236 -14.31 6.29 -40.17
C ASP A 236 -13.93 5.46 -38.92
N ALA A 237 -14.41 5.82 -37.72
CA ALA A 237 -14.01 5.19 -36.46
C ALA A 237 -14.22 3.66 -36.46
N ALA A 238 -15.36 3.20 -36.98
CA ALA A 238 -15.66 1.77 -37.07
C ALA A 238 -14.71 1.04 -38.03
N GLN A 239 -14.40 1.64 -39.18
CA GLN A 239 -13.46 1.05 -40.14
C GLN A 239 -12.05 0.99 -39.56
N ASN A 240 -11.60 2.08 -38.92
CA ASN A 240 -10.30 2.12 -38.26
C ASN A 240 -10.17 1.05 -37.17
N ALA A 241 -11.24 0.77 -36.41
CA ALA A 241 -11.24 -0.28 -35.39
C ALA A 241 -11.01 -1.67 -36.00
N VAL A 242 -11.67 -1.95 -37.13
CA VAL A 242 -11.51 -3.20 -37.89
C VAL A 242 -10.12 -3.31 -38.49
N ASP A 243 -9.60 -2.23 -39.07
CA ASP A 243 -8.25 -2.22 -39.68
C ASP A 243 -7.16 -2.42 -38.62
N ILE A 244 -7.31 -1.82 -37.43
CA ILE A 244 -6.42 -2.06 -36.28
C ILE A 244 -6.50 -3.53 -35.85
N ALA A 245 -7.71 -4.11 -35.73
CA ALA A 245 -7.86 -5.51 -35.38
C ALA A 245 -7.17 -6.44 -36.39
N ALA A 246 -7.36 -6.19 -37.68
CA ALA A 246 -6.71 -6.95 -38.76
C ALA A 246 -5.17 -6.82 -38.70
N TYR A 247 -4.64 -5.63 -38.41
CA TYR A 247 -3.22 -5.43 -38.21
C TYR A 247 -2.69 -6.22 -37.01
N LEU A 248 -3.37 -6.13 -35.86
CA LEU A 248 -2.99 -6.85 -34.64
C LEU A 248 -3.05 -8.37 -34.82
N GLU A 249 -4.00 -8.88 -35.58
CA GLU A 249 -4.05 -10.30 -35.98
C GLU A 249 -2.86 -10.72 -36.86
N SER A 250 -2.40 -9.82 -37.72
CA SER A 250 -1.24 -10.07 -38.58
C SER A 250 0.09 -10.16 -37.82
N LEU A 251 0.15 -9.67 -36.57
CA LEU A 251 1.37 -9.63 -35.78
C LEU A 251 1.87 -11.01 -35.31
N ASN A 252 1.08 -12.09 -35.51
CA ASN A 252 1.33 -13.49 -35.13
C ASN A 252 2.81 -13.89 -35.00
N ALA A 253 3.43 -13.53 -33.87
CA ALA A 253 4.59 -14.24 -33.35
C ALA A 253 4.08 -15.62 -32.94
N GLU A 254 4.78 -16.68 -33.37
CA GLU A 254 4.42 -18.09 -33.20
C GLU A 254 3.51 -18.31 -32.00
N SER A 255 2.24 -18.71 -32.28
CA SER A 255 1.29 -19.04 -31.24
C SER A 255 2.00 -19.95 -30.23
N GLN A 256 2.01 -19.57 -28.95
CA GLN A 256 2.47 -20.49 -27.91
C GLN A 256 1.79 -21.83 -28.19
N SER A 257 2.62 -22.86 -28.39
CA SER A 257 2.15 -24.23 -28.60
C SER A 257 1.01 -24.50 -27.63
N GLU A 258 -0.06 -25.14 -28.09
CA GLU A 258 -1.13 -25.66 -27.23
C GLU A 258 -0.48 -26.17 -25.94
N ILE A 259 -0.76 -25.52 -24.81
CA ILE A 259 -0.24 -25.99 -23.53
C ILE A 259 -1.01 -27.28 -23.28
N VAL A 260 -0.42 -28.41 -23.65
CA VAL A 260 -0.95 -29.74 -23.35
C VAL A 260 -0.75 -29.94 -21.86
N GLY A 261 -1.71 -29.45 -21.08
CA GLY A 261 -1.76 -29.66 -19.65
C GLY A 261 -2.21 -31.07 -19.31
N GLU A 262 -1.65 -31.64 -18.25
CA GLU A 262 -2.10 -32.92 -17.70
C GLU A 262 -3.45 -32.71 -16.98
N THR A 263 -4.56 -33.09 -17.62
CA THR A 263 -5.91 -32.81 -17.09
C THR A 263 -6.13 -33.35 -15.68
N ALA A 264 -5.53 -34.50 -15.36
CA ALA A 264 -5.64 -35.11 -14.03
C ALA A 264 -4.95 -34.27 -12.95
N GLU A 265 -3.76 -33.72 -13.24
CA GLU A 265 -3.02 -32.86 -12.33
C GLU A 265 -3.71 -31.49 -12.19
N GLY A 266 -4.17 -30.91 -13.31
CA GLY A 266 -4.95 -29.67 -13.31
C GLY A 266 -6.21 -29.77 -12.45
N LYS A 267 -6.94 -30.91 -12.52
CA LYS A 267 -8.09 -31.17 -11.65
C LYS A 267 -7.71 -31.19 -10.17
N SER A 268 -6.59 -31.83 -9.82
CA SER A 268 -6.09 -31.90 -8.44
C SER A 268 -5.73 -30.51 -7.90
N LEU A 269 -5.07 -29.68 -8.71
CA LEU A 269 -4.73 -28.30 -8.35
C LEU A 269 -5.98 -27.41 -8.21
N PHE A 270 -6.96 -27.57 -9.11
CA PHE A 270 -8.22 -26.83 -9.07
C PHE A 270 -9.01 -27.08 -7.77
N ASP A 271 -8.96 -28.30 -7.25
CA ASP A 271 -9.55 -28.65 -5.96
C ASP A 271 -8.72 -28.11 -4.79
N GLN A 272 -7.40 -28.32 -4.80
CA GLN A 272 -6.50 -27.89 -3.73
C GLN A 272 -6.47 -26.37 -3.52
N TYR A 273 -6.53 -25.58 -4.59
CA TYR A 273 -6.60 -24.13 -4.52
C TYR A 273 -8.00 -23.60 -4.21
N GLY A 274 -8.98 -24.49 -4.02
CA GLY A 274 -10.35 -24.13 -3.66
C GLY A 274 -11.11 -23.44 -4.78
N CYS A 275 -10.70 -23.61 -6.05
CA CYS A 275 -11.32 -22.94 -7.19
C CYS A 275 -12.81 -23.32 -7.33
N ILE A 276 -13.20 -24.55 -6.97
CA ILE A 276 -14.60 -25.02 -6.92
C ILE A 276 -15.49 -24.23 -5.95
N GLY A 277 -14.89 -23.48 -5.02
CA GLY A 277 -15.62 -22.62 -4.08
C GLY A 277 -16.22 -21.39 -4.76
N CYS A 278 -15.60 -20.92 -5.85
CA CYS A 278 -16.04 -19.74 -6.60
C CYS A 278 -16.38 -20.04 -8.06
N HIS A 279 -15.97 -21.19 -8.62
CA HIS A 279 -16.23 -21.55 -10.02
C HIS A 279 -17.04 -22.84 -10.21
N THR A 280 -17.86 -22.90 -11.26
CA THR A 280 -18.54 -24.11 -11.76
C THR A 280 -17.87 -24.63 -13.01
N LEU A 281 -17.66 -25.93 -13.17
CA LEU A 281 -16.95 -26.50 -14.31
C LEU A 281 -17.88 -26.98 -15.44
N THR A 282 -19.17 -27.17 -15.13
CA THR A 282 -20.15 -27.68 -16.09
C THR A 282 -21.45 -26.86 -16.06
N ALA A 283 -22.16 -26.86 -17.19
CA ALA A 283 -23.46 -26.19 -17.29
C ALA A 283 -24.50 -26.82 -16.34
N GLU A 284 -24.44 -28.13 -16.11
CA GLU A 284 -25.34 -28.85 -15.18
C GLU A 284 -25.09 -28.48 -13.72
N GLU A 285 -23.83 -28.25 -13.33
CA GLU A 285 -23.48 -27.75 -11.99
C GLU A 285 -23.99 -26.33 -11.80
N ARG A 286 -23.94 -25.49 -12.83
CA ARG A 286 -24.45 -24.12 -12.81
C ARG A 286 -25.97 -24.06 -12.63
N GLU A 287 -26.72 -24.90 -13.35
CA GLU A 287 -28.19 -24.94 -13.22
C GLU A 287 -28.65 -25.32 -11.81
N ASN A 288 -27.83 -26.06 -11.06
CA ASN A 288 -28.11 -26.50 -9.70
C ASN A 288 -27.27 -25.77 -8.64
N ASP A 289 -26.59 -24.67 -9.00
CA ASP A 289 -25.71 -23.98 -8.08
C ASP A 289 -26.47 -22.95 -7.22
N SER A 290 -26.60 -23.25 -5.93
CA SER A 290 -27.20 -22.32 -4.97
C SER A 290 -26.26 -21.19 -4.52
N PHE A 291 -25.00 -21.20 -4.97
CA PHE A 291 -23.94 -20.30 -4.50
C PHE A 291 -23.49 -19.25 -5.53
N ASP A 292 -24.14 -19.16 -6.69
CA ASP A 292 -23.87 -18.18 -7.76
C ASP A 292 -22.40 -18.10 -8.18
N ARG A 293 -21.76 -19.27 -8.28
CA ARG A 293 -20.35 -19.40 -8.68
C ARG A 293 -20.19 -19.09 -10.17
N ILE A 294 -19.02 -18.54 -10.51
CA ILE A 294 -18.67 -18.06 -11.85
C ILE A 294 -18.38 -19.27 -12.76
N PRO A 295 -18.76 -19.26 -14.04
CA PRO A 295 -18.37 -20.32 -14.99
C PRO A 295 -16.86 -20.44 -15.21
#